data_AF-A0A562S991-F1
#
_entry.id   AF-A0A562S991-F1
#
_cell.length_a   1.000
_cell.length_b   1.000
_cell.length_c   1.000
_cell.angle_alpha   90.00
_cell.angle_beta   90.00
_cell.angle_gamma   90.00
#
_symmetry.space_group_name_H-M   'P 1'
#
loop_
_entity.id
_entity.type
_entity.pdbx_description
1 polymer ?
#
loop_
_entity_poly.entity_id
_entity_poly.type
_entity_poly.pdbx_seq_one_letter_code
_entity_poly.pdbx_strand_id
1 'polypeptide(L)'
;MKKYLLGIIAVIAAITFSSFTKEEKKPADDIYYFYMVDENGVIPAGASVQFGGQVTLGYANANDGCTGSTNHCLRGFITQPSLPTAQSGDVQTLKN
;
A
#
# COMPACT_ATOMS: atom_id res chain seq x y z
N MET A 1 -41.70 35.52 35.44
CA MET A 1 -41.42 34.91 34.13
C MET A 1 -39.91 34.99 33.84
N LYS A 2 -39.10 34.00 34.26
CA LYS A 2 -37.63 33.97 34.03
C LYS A 2 -37.13 32.51 34.10
N LYS A 3 -37.54 31.64 33.17
CA LYS A 3 -37.09 30.23 33.19
C LYS A 3 -36.61 29.66 31.84
N TYR A 4 -36.58 30.45 30.77
CA TYR A 4 -36.33 29.92 29.42
C TYR A 4 -34.98 30.29 28.79
N LEU A 5 -34.08 30.97 29.51
CA LEU A 5 -32.84 31.48 28.90
C LEU A 5 -31.65 30.51 28.93
N LEU A 6 -31.69 29.46 29.77
CA LEU A 6 -30.53 28.58 29.97
C LEU A 6 -30.46 27.38 29.02
N GLY A 7 -31.54 27.07 28.30
CA GLY A 7 -31.59 25.89 27.41
C GLY A 7 -30.92 26.09 26.05
N ILE A 8 -30.80 27.33 25.57
CA ILE A 8 -30.33 27.62 24.20
C ILE A 8 -28.80 27.53 24.09
N ILE A 9 -28.07 27.80 25.17
CA ILE A 9 -26.60 27.82 25.15
C ILE A 9 -26.00 26.41 25.05
N ALA A 10 -26.68 25.40 25.63
CA ALA A 10 -26.22 24.01 25.60
C ALA A 10 -26.25 23.39 24.18
N VAL A 11 -27.17 23.84 23.32
CA VAL A 11 -27.32 23.30 21.95
C VAL A 11 -26.23 23.83 21.02
N ILE A 12 -25.79 25.08 21.20
CA ILE A 12 -24.78 25.71 20.32
C ILE A 12 -23.38 25.14 20.60
N ALA A 13 -23.06 24.80 21.85
CA ALA A 13 -21.76 24.22 22.22
C ALA A 13 -21.57 22.79 21.67
N ALA A 14 -22.64 22.05 21.39
CA ALA A 14 -22.55 20.69 20.84
C ALA A 14 -22.24 20.66 19.33
N ILE A 15 -22.58 21.73 18.59
CA ILE A 15 -22.42 21.79 17.12
C ILE A 15 -20.99 22.21 16.74
N THR A 16 -20.24 22.87 17.63
CA THR A 16 -18.88 23.35 17.32
C THR A 16 -17.80 22.27 17.39
N PHE A 17 -18.08 21.09 17.97
CA PHE A 17 -17.11 20.00 18.03
C PHE A 17 -17.25 18.99 16.87
N SER A 18 -18.28 19.10 16.04
CA SER A 18 -18.57 18.12 14.98
C SER A 18 -17.79 18.32 13.68
N SER A 19 -17.05 19.43 13.53
CA SER A 19 -16.40 19.79 12.25
C SER A 19 -14.88 19.54 12.21
N PHE A 20 -14.27 19.01 13.27
CA PHE A 20 -12.89 18.52 13.21
C PHE A 20 -12.85 17.03 12.89
N THR A 21 -13.55 16.60 11.84
CA THR A 21 -13.06 15.46 11.08
C THR A 21 -11.74 15.92 10.47
N LYS A 22 -10.63 15.68 11.17
CA LYS A 22 -9.32 15.63 10.52
C LYS A 22 -9.52 14.70 9.33
N GLU A 23 -9.41 15.24 8.12
CA GLU A 23 -9.24 14.41 6.95
C GLU A 23 -7.93 13.66 7.19
N GLU A 24 -8.03 12.47 7.79
CA GLU A 24 -6.94 11.50 7.77
C GLU A 24 -6.79 11.13 6.30
N LYS A 25 -5.95 11.92 5.62
CA LYS A 25 -5.50 11.61 4.28
C LYS A 25 -4.84 10.26 4.40
N LYS A 26 -5.53 9.20 3.96
CA LYS A 26 -4.97 7.84 3.93
C LYS A 26 -3.58 7.97 3.31
N PRO A 27 -2.51 7.47 3.97
CA PRO A 27 -1.19 7.52 3.37
C PRO A 27 -1.29 6.91 1.96
N ALA A 28 -0.69 7.58 0.99
CA ALA A 28 -0.63 7.05 -0.37
C ALA A 28 0.06 5.68 -0.28
N ASP A 29 -0.54 4.66 -0.91
CA ASP A 29 0.07 3.34 -0.93
C ASP A 29 1.37 3.43 -1.75
N ASP A 30 2.47 2.91 -1.22
CA ASP A 30 3.74 2.88 -1.93
C ASP A 30 3.63 2.04 -3.23
N ILE A 31 4.30 2.51 -4.28
CA ILE A 31 4.34 1.88 -5.59
C ILE A 31 5.75 1.39 -5.92
N TYR A 32 5.84 0.22 -6.54
CA TYR A 32 7.11 -0.48 -6.76
C TYR A 32 7.17 -1.06 -8.19
N TYR A 33 8.38 -1.14 -8.73
CA TYR A 33 8.70 -1.95 -9.90
C TYR A 33 8.85 -3.40 -9.47
N PHE A 34 8.01 -4.29 -9.98
CA PHE A 34 8.08 -5.71 -9.66
C PHE A 34 8.75 -6.53 -10.76
N TYR A 35 9.60 -7.47 -10.33
CA TYR A 35 10.29 -8.43 -11.17
C TYR A 35 9.99 -9.85 -10.72
N MET A 36 9.82 -10.75 -11.68
CA MET A 36 9.68 -12.19 -11.43
C MET A 36 10.97 -12.75 -10.84
N VAL A 37 10.83 -13.63 -9.85
CA VAL A 37 11.92 -14.49 -9.38
C VAL A 37 11.70 -15.93 -9.79
N ASP A 38 12.80 -16.68 -9.87
CA ASP A 38 12.80 -18.11 -10.11
C ASP A 38 12.47 -18.92 -8.84
N GLU A 39 12.53 -20.24 -8.95
CA GLU A 39 12.26 -21.17 -7.85
C GLU A 39 13.22 -20.99 -6.65
N ASN A 40 14.39 -20.39 -6.86
CA ASN A 40 15.39 -20.09 -5.83
C ASN A 40 15.24 -18.67 -5.25
N GLY A 41 14.22 -17.91 -5.68
CA GLY A 41 14.02 -16.52 -5.27
C GLY A 41 14.98 -15.53 -5.94
N VAL A 42 15.61 -15.90 -7.05
CA VAL A 42 16.55 -15.07 -7.80
C VAL A 42 15.84 -14.42 -8.98
N ILE A 43 16.08 -13.12 -9.18
CA ILE A 43 15.59 -12.42 -10.38
C ILE A 43 16.50 -12.83 -11.56
N PRO A 44 15.95 -13.42 -12.64
CA PRO A 44 16.74 -13.79 -13.80
C PRO A 44 17.42 -12.58 -14.47
N ALA A 45 18.62 -12.79 -15.01
CA ALA A 45 19.31 -11.75 -15.76
C ALA A 45 18.48 -11.31 -16.98
N GLY A 46 18.29 -10.00 -17.15
CA GLY A 46 17.47 -9.45 -18.24
C GLY A 46 15.96 -9.50 -18.00
N ALA A 47 15.51 -9.82 -16.78
CA ALA A 47 14.10 -9.78 -16.43
C ALA A 47 13.49 -8.38 -16.70
N SER A 48 12.33 -8.37 -17.37
CA SER A 48 11.53 -7.17 -17.57
C SER A 48 10.65 -6.88 -16.37
N VAL A 49 10.23 -5.63 -16.21
CA VAL A 49 9.20 -5.25 -15.24
C VAL A 49 7.90 -5.99 -15.57
N GLN A 50 7.34 -6.70 -14.58
CA GLN A 50 6.22 -7.63 -14.79
C GLN A 50 4.92 -6.95 -15.26
N PHE A 51 4.64 -5.74 -14.74
CA PHE A 51 3.37 -5.04 -14.95
C PHE A 51 3.47 -3.83 -15.89
N GLY A 52 4.57 -3.72 -16.65
CA GLY A 52 4.83 -2.58 -17.52
C GLY A 52 5.11 -1.25 -16.79
N GLY A 53 5.15 -1.25 -15.46
CA GLY A 53 5.40 -0.06 -14.65
C GLY A 53 5.32 -0.31 -13.13
N GLN A 54 5.23 0.77 -12.36
CA GLN A 54 5.06 0.70 -10.92
C GLN A 54 3.61 0.37 -10.54
N VAL A 55 3.44 -0.52 -9.57
CA VAL A 55 2.13 -0.88 -9.01
C VAL A 55 2.24 -1.03 -7.49
N THR A 56 1.10 -1.04 -6.79
CA THR A 56 1.08 -1.25 -5.34
C THR A 56 1.43 -2.68 -4.97
N LEU A 57 1.92 -2.90 -3.75
CA LEU A 57 2.17 -4.25 -3.22
C LEU A 57 0.89 -5.09 -3.19
N GLY A 58 -0.27 -4.48 -2.88
CA GLY A 58 -1.56 -5.18 -2.90
C GLY A 58 -1.93 -5.69 -4.29
N TYR A 59 -1.72 -4.88 -5.34
CA TYR A 59 -1.94 -5.31 -6.71
C TYR A 59 -0.99 -6.44 -7.10
N ALA A 60 0.30 -6.32 -6.76
CA ALA A 60 1.29 -7.35 -7.05
C ALA A 60 0.95 -8.67 -6.35
N ASN A 61 0.55 -8.64 -5.07
CA ASN A 61 0.11 -9.83 -4.34
C ASN A 61 -1.10 -10.53 -5.00
N ALA A 62 -2.05 -9.76 -5.52
CA ALA A 62 -3.24 -10.31 -6.18
C ALA A 62 -2.94 -10.90 -7.57
N ASN A 63 -1.83 -10.50 -8.19
CA ASN A 63 -1.47 -10.83 -9.58
C ASN A 63 -0.06 -11.43 -9.70
N ASP A 64 0.49 -12.01 -8.62
CA ASP A 64 1.87 -12.51 -8.61
C ASP A 64 2.04 -13.79 -9.43
N GLY A 65 0.94 -14.35 -9.94
CA GLY A 65 0.93 -15.51 -10.81
C GLY A 65 1.30 -16.81 -10.09
N CYS A 66 1.37 -16.79 -8.75
CA CYS A 66 1.96 -17.88 -8.01
C CYS A 66 1.09 -18.44 -6.91
N THR A 67 -0.19 -18.53 -7.22
CA THR A 67 -1.18 -19.30 -6.50
C THR A 67 -0.64 -20.71 -6.22
N GLY A 68 -0.55 -21.09 -4.93
CA GLY A 68 -0.14 -22.43 -4.50
C GLY A 68 1.37 -22.70 -4.42
N SER A 69 2.23 -21.70 -4.68
CA SER A 69 3.69 -21.83 -4.48
C SER A 69 4.10 -21.38 -3.07
N THR A 70 5.09 -22.04 -2.48
CA THR A 70 5.68 -21.69 -1.17
C THR A 70 6.75 -20.61 -1.26
N ASN A 71 7.23 -20.27 -2.47
CA ASN A 71 8.37 -19.37 -2.68
C ASN A 71 7.89 -18.04 -3.26
N HIS A 72 8.24 -16.91 -2.66
CA HIS A 72 7.89 -15.58 -3.19
C HIS A 72 8.14 -15.46 -4.70
N CYS A 73 7.25 -14.79 -5.43
CA CYS A 73 7.32 -14.74 -6.90
C CYS A 73 7.69 -13.41 -7.48
N LEU A 74 7.51 -12.33 -6.71
CA LEU A 74 7.93 -11.01 -7.14
C LEU A 74 8.84 -10.36 -6.10
N ARG A 75 9.79 -9.57 -6.61
CA ARG A 75 10.59 -8.61 -5.86
C ARG A 75 10.27 -7.22 -6.34
N GLY A 76 9.84 -6.37 -5.41
CA GLY A 76 9.49 -4.98 -5.64
C GLY A 76 10.64 -4.06 -5.27
N PHE A 77 10.88 -3.05 -6.10
CA PHE A 77 11.86 -1.98 -5.86
C PHE A 77 11.20 -0.62 -6.00
N ILE A 78 11.50 0.32 -5.09
CA ILE A 78 10.99 1.69 -5.14
C ILE A 78 11.49 2.39 -6.41
N THR A 79 12.77 2.22 -6.72
CA THR A 79 13.40 2.72 -7.95
C THR A 79 13.73 1.56 -8.88
N GLN A 80 13.64 1.80 -10.20
CA GLN A 80 13.96 0.76 -11.18
C GLN A 80 15.48 0.53 -11.20
N PRO A 81 16.00 -0.64 -10.78
CA PRO A 81 17.42 -0.92 -10.86
C PRO A 81 17.85 -1.08 -12.33
N SER A 82 19.10 -0.71 -12.65
CA SER A 82 19.69 -0.95 -13.97
C SER A 82 19.89 -2.45 -14.26
N LEU A 83 20.14 -3.24 -13.20
CA LEU A 83 20.27 -4.69 -13.24
C LEU A 83 19.49 -5.29 -12.05
N PRO A 84 18.26 -5.78 -12.26
CA PRO A 84 17.47 -6.37 -11.20
C PRO A 84 17.99 -7.78 -10.91
N THR A 85 19.05 -7.91 -10.10
CA THR A 85 19.60 -9.23 -9.70
C THR A 85 19.57 -9.44 -8.19
N ALA A 86 19.03 -8.47 -7.44
CA ALA A 86 18.99 -8.54 -5.99
C ALA A 86 17.92 -9.55 -5.52
N GLN A 87 18.33 -10.46 -4.64
CA GLN A 87 17.45 -11.48 -4.06
C GLN A 87 16.50 -10.93 -2.98
N SER A 88 16.80 -9.77 -2.37
CA SER A 88 16.04 -9.23 -1.24
C SER A 88 14.91 -8.28 -1.64
N GLY A 89 15.08 -7.47 -2.70
CA GLY A 89 14.14 -6.38 -3.03
C GLY A 89 13.96 -5.36 -1.89
N ASP A 90 13.13 -4.34 -2.11
CA ASP A 90 12.59 -3.50 -1.02
C ASP A 90 11.37 -4.18 -0.38
N VAL A 91 10.56 -4.83 -1.22
CA VAL A 91 9.40 -5.62 -0.82
C VAL A 91 9.33 -6.91 -1.64
N GLN A 92 8.56 -7.86 -1.15
CA GLN A 92 8.27 -9.11 -1.83
C GLN A 92 6.78 -9.45 -1.72
N THR A 93 6.26 -10.25 -2.65
CA THR A 93 4.88 -10.72 -2.50
C THR A 93 4.74 -11.63 -1.30
N LEU A 94 3.60 -11.58 -0.61
CA LEU A 94 3.33 -12.39 0.57
C LEU A 94 3.32 -13.86 0.20
N LYS A 95 4.24 -14.64 0.78
CA LYS A 95 4.15 -16.10 0.82
C LYS A 95 4.46 -16.59 2.22
N ASN A 96 3.46 -17.21 2.81
CA ASN A 96 3.49 -17.91 4.09
C ASN A 96 3.32 -19.39 3.82
#